data_AF-A0A3D1D1V2-F1
#
_entry.id   AF-A0A3D1D1V2-F1
#
_cell.length_a   1.000
_cell.length_b   1.000
_cell.length_c   1.000
_cell.angle_alpha   90.00
_cell.angle_beta   90.00
_cell.angle_gamma   90.00
#
_symmetry.space_group_name_H-M   'P 1'
#
loop_
_entity.id
_entity.type
_entity.pdbx_description
1 polymer ?
#
loop_
_entity_poly.entity_id
_entity_poly.type
_entity_poly.pdbx_seq_one_letter_code
_entity_poly.pdbx_strand_id
1 'polypeptide(L)'
;MMRRHSLHILALAVTVVVCHAAVVSPALENDVAAGTTRPDTLTYEQDSLFGERFLSALRQREKGNADSSMMLIDSCLKINPRSAVAYFMRADYFADKDSALFALRDLETAASLAPNNDTYQERLAQMYLGTANFDKAIETYEKLYQAHRDRDDVVAMLVQLYGRQKKYDKMLDAISRLEEMDGESDQLSLMRMNAYEMKGDAKGAYDTLKALADSHPNDPNFKLMLGNWLMQHKRQQEAYGIYSGVLKSEPDNAMAQSCLYDYYNGTGQKSLATEMMNRLLFGRETPQETRVQFLRNAIQQNEKDGGDSTAVVELFRKLLAVVPRDTTVAQLKAAYYSLKKFPKDSIDNALTQLIRLQPDNAEARAQLIQDKWSSQDWKKIAALSEPGMLYNPDFLPFYFFTGLSRYYLKDDKGALDALRKGTEFINDQSNTAIVSEIYSIMGEIYSANGMKKEAYAAYDSCLQYDPNNLGTLNNYAYFLSVDGIDLEKAEKMSAKVIAAEPKNATYLDTYAWILYKLGRNAEAKVYIDQTLKFASDSTRSNTLYEHAADIYAALGNYEAAASFCEKAVKLGGDAKALEKKIRLYRKKSK
;
A
#
# COMPACT_ATOMS: atom_id res chain seq x y z
N MET A 1 -36.94 10.12 -4.12
CA MET A 1 -37.09 11.52 -4.55
C MET A 1 -35.71 12.18 -4.43
N MET A 2 -35.11 12.53 -5.58
CA MET A 2 -34.00 13.49 -5.88
C MET A 2 -32.80 13.64 -4.89
N ARG A 3 -31.53 13.74 -5.27
CA ARG A 3 -30.78 13.86 -6.55
C ARG A 3 -29.29 13.51 -6.26
N ARG A 4 -28.63 12.91 -7.24
CA ARG A 4 -27.16 12.73 -7.37
C ARG A 4 -26.48 14.03 -7.81
N HIS A 5 -25.20 14.20 -7.46
CA HIS A 5 -24.02 14.61 -8.26
C HIS A 5 -22.84 14.64 -7.25
N SER A 6 -21.60 14.24 -7.51
CA SER A 6 -20.81 14.10 -8.74
C SER A 6 -19.56 13.28 -8.38
N LEU A 7 -19.09 12.37 -9.24
CA LEU A 7 -17.66 12.20 -9.52
C LEU A 7 -17.47 11.30 -10.75
N HIS A 8 -16.52 11.71 -11.58
CA HIS A 8 -16.22 11.25 -12.92
C HIS A 8 -15.53 9.89 -12.96
N ILE A 9 -16.00 8.98 -13.83
CA ILE A 9 -15.18 8.05 -14.63
C ILE A 9 -15.98 7.76 -15.93
N LEU A 10 -15.53 8.30 -17.06
CA LEU A 10 -16.09 7.99 -18.38
C LEU A 10 -15.20 6.91 -19.03
N ALA A 11 -15.56 5.65 -18.84
CA ALA A 11 -15.17 4.57 -19.74
C ALA A 11 -16.30 4.45 -20.76
N LEU A 12 -16.09 4.94 -21.99
CA LEU A 12 -17.05 4.75 -23.07
C LEU A 12 -16.57 3.64 -24.00
N ALA A 13 -17.21 2.49 -23.87
CA ALA A 13 -17.35 1.52 -24.95
C ALA A 13 -18.11 2.19 -26.10
N VAL A 14 -17.59 2.08 -27.32
CA VAL A 14 -18.34 2.44 -28.54
C VAL A 14 -18.66 1.15 -29.29
N THR A 15 -19.92 0.77 -29.19
CA THR A 15 -20.60 -0.16 -30.10
C THR A 15 -20.90 0.53 -31.44
N VAL A 16 -20.42 -0.09 -32.51
CA VAL A 16 -21.02 -0.27 -33.85
C VAL A 16 -22.16 0.68 -34.26
N VAL A 17 -21.91 1.50 -35.29
CA VAL A 17 -22.93 2.01 -36.21
C VAL A 17 -22.56 1.64 -37.64
N VAL A 18 -23.46 0.91 -38.30
CA VAL A 18 -23.38 0.49 -39.71
C VAL A 18 -24.07 1.54 -40.59
N CYS A 19 -23.38 1.89 -41.69
CA CYS A 19 -23.82 2.44 -42.99
C CYS A 19 -25.00 3.41 -43.06
N HIS A 20 -24.78 4.59 -43.67
CA HIS A 20 -25.71 5.16 -44.66
C HIS A 20 -24.93 5.59 -45.91
N ALA A 21 -25.52 5.23 -47.05
CA ALA A 21 -24.97 5.34 -48.40
C ALA A 21 -25.02 6.77 -48.96
N ALA A 22 -24.24 6.96 -50.02
CA ALA A 22 -24.15 8.17 -50.83
C ALA A 22 -25.51 8.65 -51.36
N VAL A 23 -25.71 9.97 -51.34
CA VAL A 23 -26.67 10.66 -52.19
C VAL A 23 -25.88 11.42 -53.25
N VAL A 24 -26.13 11.07 -54.51
CA VAL A 24 -25.68 11.80 -55.71
C VAL A 24 -26.52 13.06 -55.88
N SER A 25 -25.93 14.19 -56.26
CA SER A 25 -26.59 15.26 -57.02
C SER A 25 -25.56 16.06 -57.84
N PRO A 26 -25.96 16.65 -59.00
CA PRO A 26 -25.06 16.86 -60.13
C PRO A 26 -24.56 18.31 -60.32
N ALA A 27 -23.41 18.39 -61.00
CA ALA A 27 -22.87 19.43 -61.89
C ALA A 27 -23.01 20.94 -61.55
N LEU A 28 -21.86 21.62 -61.49
CA LEU A 28 -21.61 22.92 -62.12
C LEU A 28 -20.11 23.01 -62.52
N GLU A 29 -19.86 22.95 -63.84
CA GLU A 29 -18.69 23.48 -64.58
C GLU A 29 -18.58 25.02 -64.33
N ASN A 30 -17.49 25.77 -64.42
CA ASN A 30 -16.18 25.74 -65.10
C ASN A 30 -15.24 26.71 -64.36
N ASP A 31 -13.93 26.47 -64.32
CA ASP A 31 -12.96 27.35 -65.01
C ASP A 31 -11.55 26.73 -65.04
N VAL A 32 -10.91 26.81 -66.21
CA VAL A 32 -9.66 26.12 -66.56
C VAL A 32 -8.52 27.14 -66.64
N ALA A 33 -7.41 26.91 -65.94
CA ALA A 33 -6.15 27.57 -66.26
C ALA A 33 -4.98 26.56 -66.27
N ALA A 34 -4.62 26.22 -67.51
CA ALA A 34 -3.46 25.51 -68.01
C ALA A 34 -2.20 25.44 -67.13
N GLY A 35 -1.92 24.22 -66.65
CA GLY A 35 -0.59 23.68 -66.44
C GLY A 35 -0.67 22.19 -66.75
N THR A 36 0.14 21.69 -67.68
CA THR A 36 0.07 20.32 -68.22
C THR A 36 -0.02 19.24 -67.12
N THR A 37 -1.22 18.73 -66.86
CA THR A 37 -1.46 17.57 -66.00
C THR A 37 -2.17 16.48 -66.80
N ARG A 38 -1.58 15.28 -66.79
CA ARG A 38 -2.21 14.04 -67.29
C ARG A 38 -3.51 13.77 -66.50
N PRO A 39 -4.48 13.01 -67.01
CA PRO A 39 -5.79 12.90 -66.37
C PRO A 39 -5.66 12.23 -64.99
N ASP A 40 -5.88 13.02 -63.93
CA ASP A 40 -5.83 12.65 -62.50
C ASP A 40 -7.10 11.91 -62.04
N THR A 41 -7.83 11.23 -62.92
CA THR A 41 -9.10 10.56 -62.59
C THR A 41 -9.02 9.05 -62.86
N LEU A 42 -9.33 8.27 -61.82
CA LEU A 42 -9.46 6.81 -61.91
C LEU A 42 -10.58 6.46 -62.89
N THR A 43 -10.43 5.36 -63.63
CA THR A 43 -11.58 4.80 -64.36
C THR A 43 -12.66 4.34 -63.37
N TYR A 44 -13.92 4.25 -63.79
CA TYR A 44 -15.00 3.73 -62.95
C TYR A 44 -14.66 2.35 -62.34
N GLU A 45 -14.04 1.48 -63.13
CA GLU A 45 -13.59 0.16 -62.66
C GLU A 45 -12.48 0.27 -61.60
N GLN A 46 -11.52 1.18 -61.78
CA GLN A 46 -10.45 1.42 -60.80
C GLN A 46 -10.99 2.05 -59.51
N ASP A 47 -11.93 2.98 -59.60
CA ASP A 47 -12.57 3.62 -58.45
C ASP A 47 -13.43 2.62 -57.66
N SER A 48 -14.26 1.84 -58.36
CA SER A 48 -15.05 0.76 -57.76
C SER A 48 -14.15 -0.28 -57.07
N LEU A 49 -13.07 -0.70 -57.75
CA LEU A 49 -12.12 -1.66 -57.19
C LEU A 49 -11.38 -1.06 -55.97
N PHE A 50 -10.99 0.21 -56.02
CA PHE A 50 -10.40 0.92 -54.88
C PHE A 50 -11.37 0.92 -53.69
N GLY A 51 -12.61 1.32 -53.89
CA GLY A 51 -13.64 1.37 -52.85
C GLY A 51 -13.91 0.01 -52.20
N GLU A 52 -14.01 -1.05 -53.00
CA GLU A 52 -14.19 -2.42 -52.50
C GLU A 52 -13.01 -2.88 -51.63
N ARG A 53 -11.78 -2.63 -52.09
CA ARG A 53 -10.55 -3.01 -51.38
C ARG A 53 -10.39 -2.22 -50.10
N PHE A 54 -10.68 -0.92 -50.14
CA PHE A 54 -10.58 -0.02 -49.00
C PHE A 54 -11.59 -0.40 -47.90
N LEU A 55 -12.84 -0.66 -48.26
CA LEU A 55 -13.86 -1.13 -47.30
C LEU A 55 -13.51 -2.49 -46.71
N SER A 56 -12.95 -3.39 -47.52
CA SER A 56 -12.46 -4.69 -47.05
C SER A 56 -11.30 -4.54 -46.07
N ALA A 57 -10.39 -3.59 -46.30
CA ALA A 57 -9.30 -3.29 -45.39
C ALA A 57 -9.83 -2.83 -44.02
N LEU A 58 -10.77 -1.87 -44.01
CA LEU A 58 -11.43 -1.41 -42.79
C LEU A 58 -12.08 -2.56 -42.00
N ARG A 59 -12.81 -3.45 -42.68
CA ARG A 59 -13.43 -4.63 -42.04
C ARG A 59 -12.41 -5.59 -41.43
N GLN A 60 -11.25 -5.78 -42.07
CA GLN A 60 -10.20 -6.65 -41.54
C GLN A 60 -9.56 -6.03 -40.30
N ARG A 61 -9.33 -4.72 -40.31
CA ARG A 61 -8.81 -3.98 -39.16
C ARG A 61 -9.73 -4.11 -37.94
N GLU A 62 -11.04 -3.90 -38.11
CA GLU A 62 -12.03 -4.07 -37.02
C GLU A 62 -12.05 -5.48 -36.42
N LYS A 63 -11.64 -6.50 -37.20
CA LYS A 63 -11.49 -7.88 -36.73
C LYS A 63 -10.16 -8.17 -36.04
N GLY A 64 -9.28 -7.17 -35.91
CA GLY A 64 -7.92 -7.33 -35.39
C GLY A 64 -6.92 -7.90 -36.41
N ASN A 65 -7.32 -8.07 -37.68
CA ASN A 65 -6.47 -8.65 -38.73
C ASN A 65 -5.64 -7.56 -39.42
N ALA A 66 -4.70 -6.96 -38.68
CA ALA A 66 -3.89 -5.82 -39.12
C ALA A 66 -3.10 -6.10 -40.42
N ASP A 67 -2.45 -7.25 -40.54
CA ASP A 67 -1.61 -7.59 -41.71
C ASP A 67 -2.46 -7.78 -42.98
N SER A 68 -3.66 -8.35 -42.84
CA SER A 68 -4.60 -8.50 -43.96
C SER A 68 -5.16 -7.15 -44.42
N SER A 69 -5.44 -6.25 -43.45
CA SER A 69 -5.81 -4.87 -43.76
C SER A 69 -4.68 -4.16 -44.53
N MET A 70 -3.43 -4.31 -44.08
CA MET A 70 -2.25 -3.71 -44.71
C MET A 70 -2.10 -4.13 -46.18
N MET A 71 -2.21 -5.42 -46.49
CA MET A 71 -2.11 -5.90 -47.88
C MET A 71 -3.20 -5.31 -48.79
N LEU A 72 -4.41 -5.12 -48.27
CA LEU A 72 -5.50 -4.49 -49.01
C LEU A 72 -5.26 -2.99 -49.22
N ILE A 73 -4.70 -2.30 -48.23
CA ILE A 73 -4.29 -0.89 -48.37
C ILE A 73 -3.14 -0.73 -49.39
N ASP A 74 -2.15 -1.62 -49.41
CA ASP A 74 -1.11 -1.60 -50.44
C ASP A 74 -1.68 -1.84 -51.85
N SER A 75 -2.71 -2.70 -51.96
CA SER A 75 -3.44 -2.85 -53.22
C SER A 75 -4.16 -1.55 -53.62
N CYS A 76 -4.74 -0.83 -52.65
CA CYS A 76 -5.38 0.46 -52.90
C CYS A 76 -4.37 1.48 -53.43
N LEU A 77 -3.14 1.52 -52.89
CA LEU A 77 -2.08 2.41 -53.34
C LEU A 77 -1.49 2.02 -54.72
N LYS A 78 -1.60 0.75 -55.14
CA LYS A 78 -1.27 0.35 -56.53
C LYS A 78 -2.31 0.84 -57.54
N ILE A 79 -3.59 0.90 -57.12
CA ILE A 79 -4.70 1.39 -57.96
C ILE A 79 -4.66 2.92 -58.02
N ASN A 80 -4.51 3.58 -56.87
CA ASN A 80 -4.40 5.02 -56.75
C ASN A 80 -3.17 5.42 -55.91
N PRO A 81 -2.01 5.67 -56.55
CA PRO A 81 -0.79 6.12 -55.87
C PRO A 81 -0.86 7.52 -55.25
N ARG A 82 -1.96 8.27 -55.43
CA ARG A 82 -2.17 9.62 -54.86
C ARG A 82 -3.32 9.64 -53.84
N SER A 83 -3.71 8.48 -53.32
CA SER A 83 -4.78 8.38 -52.32
C SER A 83 -4.28 8.76 -50.92
N ALA A 84 -4.57 9.99 -50.48
CA ALA A 84 -4.21 10.49 -49.14
C ALA A 84 -4.74 9.59 -48.02
N VAL A 85 -5.99 9.13 -48.13
CA VAL A 85 -6.63 8.26 -47.13
C VAL A 85 -5.97 6.88 -47.05
N ALA A 86 -5.52 6.32 -48.17
CA ALA A 86 -4.82 5.04 -48.17
C ALA A 86 -3.43 5.16 -47.52
N TYR A 87 -2.69 6.24 -47.78
CA TYR A 87 -1.44 6.53 -47.06
C TYR A 87 -1.67 6.72 -45.56
N PHE A 88 -2.70 7.47 -45.17
CA PHE A 88 -3.06 7.67 -43.76
C PHE A 88 -3.36 6.36 -43.05
N MET A 89 -4.18 5.49 -43.65
CA MET A 89 -4.48 4.16 -43.09
C MET A 89 -3.26 3.26 -42.99
N ARG A 90 -2.33 3.36 -43.95
CA ARG A 90 -1.10 2.59 -43.94
C ARG A 90 -0.13 3.06 -42.85
N ALA A 91 -0.08 4.36 -42.62
CA ALA A 91 0.72 4.93 -41.55
C ALA A 91 0.30 4.44 -40.17
N ASP A 92 -1.00 4.29 -39.94
CA ASP A 92 -1.56 3.79 -38.68
C ASP A 92 -1.09 2.35 -38.40
N TYR A 93 -1.11 1.49 -39.42
CA TYR A 93 -0.55 0.13 -39.33
C TYR A 93 0.94 0.15 -38.94
N PHE A 94 1.74 1.05 -39.53
CA PHE A 94 3.16 1.17 -39.19
C PHE A 94 3.40 1.74 -37.79
N ALA A 95 2.53 2.64 -37.31
CA ALA A 95 2.58 3.17 -35.96
C ALA A 95 2.38 2.06 -34.91
N ASP A 96 1.41 1.17 -35.14
CA ASP A 96 1.13 0.02 -34.26
C ASP A 96 2.27 -1.01 -34.19
N LYS A 97 3.13 -1.06 -35.22
CA LYS A 97 4.28 -1.98 -35.33
C LYS A 97 5.61 -1.34 -34.93
N ASP A 98 5.58 -0.23 -34.20
CA ASP A 98 6.75 0.55 -33.77
C ASP A 98 7.69 0.95 -34.93
N SER A 99 7.12 1.08 -36.12
CA SER A 99 7.83 1.39 -37.36
C SER A 99 7.69 2.87 -37.70
N ALA A 100 8.13 3.72 -36.77
CA ALA A 100 7.89 5.17 -36.77
C ALA A 100 8.34 5.88 -38.07
N LEU A 101 9.43 5.43 -38.70
CA LEU A 101 9.93 6.03 -39.95
C LEU A 101 8.97 5.84 -41.13
N PHE A 102 8.37 4.66 -41.26
CA PHE A 102 7.41 4.36 -42.34
C PHE A 102 6.07 5.07 -42.09
N ALA A 103 5.62 5.07 -40.83
CA ALA A 103 4.43 5.82 -40.42
C ALA A 103 4.59 7.31 -40.72
N LEU A 104 5.74 7.90 -40.38
CA LEU A 104 6.01 9.30 -40.61
C LEU A 104 6.01 9.66 -42.10
N ARG A 105 6.70 8.87 -42.95
CA ARG A 105 6.73 9.10 -44.41
C ARG A 105 5.33 9.05 -45.02
N ASP A 106 4.53 8.07 -44.62
CA ASP A 106 3.18 7.90 -45.15
C ASP A 106 2.24 9.02 -44.64
N LEU A 107 2.41 9.51 -43.41
CA LEU A 107 1.70 10.71 -42.90
C LEU A 107 2.13 11.99 -43.60
N GLU A 108 3.43 12.21 -43.85
CA GLU A 108 3.94 13.35 -44.64
C GLU A 108 3.31 13.33 -46.05
N THR A 109 3.19 12.14 -46.65
CA THR A 109 2.56 11.96 -47.96
C THR A 109 1.06 12.25 -47.90
N ALA A 110 0.33 11.69 -46.93
CA ALA A 110 -1.10 11.92 -46.76
C ALA A 110 -1.42 13.41 -46.53
N ALA A 111 -0.67 14.08 -45.66
CA ALA A 111 -0.81 15.50 -45.36
C ALA A 111 -0.45 16.41 -46.55
N SER A 112 0.54 16.03 -47.38
CA SER A 112 0.86 16.80 -48.60
C SER A 112 -0.17 16.66 -49.72
N LEU A 113 -0.83 15.49 -49.82
CA LEU A 113 -1.88 15.23 -50.80
C LEU A 113 -3.23 15.86 -50.41
N ALA A 114 -3.49 16.02 -49.10
CA ALA A 114 -4.69 16.65 -48.57
C ALA A 114 -4.32 17.70 -47.49
N PRO A 115 -3.76 18.86 -47.88
CA PRO A 115 -3.23 19.84 -46.93
C PRO A 115 -4.29 20.46 -46.01
N ASN A 116 -5.55 20.51 -46.45
CA ASN A 116 -6.68 21.06 -45.69
C ASN A 116 -7.38 20.02 -44.80
N ASN A 117 -6.82 18.82 -44.64
CA ASN A 117 -7.37 17.80 -43.77
C ASN A 117 -6.70 17.87 -42.39
N ASP A 118 -7.39 18.49 -41.43
CA ASP A 118 -6.90 18.68 -40.06
C ASP A 118 -6.48 17.39 -39.38
N THR A 119 -7.26 16.32 -39.55
CA THR A 119 -6.94 15.02 -38.95
C THR A 119 -5.58 14.49 -39.41
N TYR A 120 -5.23 14.70 -40.69
CA TYR A 120 -3.93 14.24 -41.21
C TYR A 120 -2.79 15.12 -40.69
N GLN A 121 -2.98 16.43 -40.65
CA GLN A 121 -2.00 17.37 -40.09
C GLN A 121 -1.77 17.13 -38.59
N GLU A 122 -2.83 16.89 -37.82
CA GLU A 122 -2.74 16.60 -36.39
C GLU A 122 -2.01 15.29 -36.11
N ARG A 123 -2.34 14.22 -36.84
CA ARG A 123 -1.63 12.95 -36.71
C ARG A 123 -0.16 13.07 -37.12
N LEU A 124 0.14 13.84 -38.15
CA LEU A 124 1.51 14.14 -38.54
C LEU A 124 2.26 14.92 -37.44
N ALA A 125 1.64 15.95 -36.86
CA ALA A 125 2.21 16.73 -35.77
C ALA A 125 2.47 15.85 -34.53
N GLN A 126 1.52 14.99 -34.15
CA GLN A 126 1.68 14.00 -33.07
C GLN A 126 2.81 13.01 -33.35
N MET A 127 2.93 12.53 -34.59
CA MET A 127 4.04 11.65 -34.99
C MET A 127 5.38 12.36 -34.85
N TYR A 128 5.48 13.63 -35.28
CA TYR A 128 6.69 14.43 -35.07
C TYR A 128 7.02 14.61 -33.58
N LEU A 129 6.02 14.77 -32.70
CA LEU A 129 6.25 14.80 -31.26
C LEU A 129 6.81 13.47 -30.73
N GLY A 130 6.23 12.35 -31.15
CA GLY A 130 6.66 11.00 -30.77
C GLY A 130 8.10 10.71 -31.20
N THR A 131 8.51 11.20 -32.38
CA THR A 131 9.88 11.06 -32.88
C THR A 131 10.81 12.21 -32.48
N ALA A 132 10.41 13.06 -31.53
CA ALA A 132 11.16 14.22 -31.05
C ALA A 132 11.57 15.27 -32.12
N ASN A 133 10.87 15.30 -33.26
CA ASN A 133 11.06 16.28 -34.34
C ASN A 133 10.29 17.58 -34.05
N PHE A 134 10.66 18.27 -32.97
CA PHE A 134 9.89 19.40 -32.43
C PHE A 134 9.75 20.59 -33.40
N ASP A 135 10.73 20.87 -34.25
CA ASP A 135 10.62 21.97 -35.22
C ASP A 135 9.55 21.71 -36.28
N LYS A 136 9.50 20.49 -36.82
CA LYS A 136 8.47 20.10 -37.78
C LYS A 136 7.08 20.00 -37.13
N ALA A 137 7.01 19.54 -35.87
CA ALA A 137 5.77 19.57 -35.10
C ALA A 137 5.23 21.00 -34.95
N ILE A 138 6.09 21.96 -34.58
CA ILE A 138 5.72 23.38 -34.47
C ILE A 138 5.24 23.93 -35.81
N GLU A 139 5.97 23.65 -36.91
CA GLU A 139 5.56 24.11 -38.25
C GLU A 139 4.16 23.59 -38.61
N THR A 140 3.88 22.32 -38.29
CA THR A 140 2.60 21.68 -38.59
C THR A 140 1.47 22.27 -37.73
N TYR A 141 1.69 22.47 -36.42
CA TYR A 141 0.71 23.10 -35.54
C TYR A 141 0.48 24.58 -35.86
N GLU A 142 1.49 25.34 -36.28
CA GLU A 142 1.29 26.71 -36.76
C GLU A 142 0.42 26.72 -38.03
N LYS A 143 0.63 25.80 -38.97
CA LYS A 143 -0.23 25.68 -40.17
C LYS A 143 -1.68 25.34 -39.80
N LEU A 144 -1.89 24.39 -38.88
CA LEU A 144 -3.21 24.05 -38.35
C LEU A 144 -3.91 25.28 -37.77
N TYR A 145 -3.20 26.03 -36.92
CA TYR A 145 -3.73 27.28 -36.34
C TYR A 145 -4.03 28.34 -37.41
N GLN A 146 -3.20 28.48 -38.45
CA GLN A 146 -3.47 29.42 -39.55
C GLN A 146 -4.76 29.09 -40.32
N ALA A 147 -5.05 27.80 -40.51
CA ALA A 147 -6.26 27.35 -41.17
C ALA A 147 -7.51 27.50 -40.27
N HIS A 148 -7.35 27.25 -38.97
CA HIS A 148 -8.43 27.24 -37.98
C HIS A 148 -8.01 28.03 -36.73
N ARG A 149 -8.30 29.33 -36.74
CA ARG A 149 -7.88 30.29 -35.70
C ARG A 149 -8.63 30.15 -34.38
N ASP A 150 -9.68 29.36 -34.35
CA ASP A 150 -10.54 29.05 -33.20
C ASP A 150 -10.09 27.82 -32.41
N ARG A 151 -8.97 27.18 -32.80
CA ARG A 151 -8.42 25.96 -32.18
C ARG A 151 -7.48 26.27 -31.00
N ASP A 152 -8.05 26.46 -29.81
CA ASP A 152 -7.32 26.69 -28.55
C ASP A 152 -6.39 25.53 -28.19
N ASP A 153 -6.83 24.29 -28.42
CA ASP A 153 -6.08 23.05 -28.21
C ASP A 153 -4.76 23.03 -29.01
N VAL A 154 -4.77 23.52 -30.25
CA VAL A 154 -3.58 23.65 -31.09
C VAL A 154 -2.61 24.70 -30.53
N VAL A 155 -3.12 25.85 -30.08
CA VAL A 155 -2.28 26.92 -29.51
C VAL A 155 -1.69 26.48 -28.17
N ALA A 156 -2.43 25.74 -27.34
CA ALA A 156 -1.91 25.15 -26.11
C ALA A 156 -0.74 24.19 -26.36
N MET A 157 -0.79 23.39 -27.44
CA MET A 157 0.34 22.56 -27.87
C MET A 157 1.54 23.42 -28.30
N LEU A 158 1.32 24.53 -29.00
CA LEU A 158 2.38 25.47 -29.38
C LEU A 158 3.06 26.10 -28.15
N VAL A 159 2.32 26.49 -27.11
CA VAL A 159 2.89 27.00 -25.84
C VAL A 159 3.86 25.98 -25.24
N GLN A 160 3.44 24.71 -25.13
CA GLN A 160 4.29 23.64 -24.59
C GLN A 160 5.54 23.41 -25.45
N LEU A 161 5.37 23.37 -26.78
CA LEU A 161 6.46 23.13 -27.71
C LEU A 161 7.49 24.26 -27.72
N TYR A 162 7.03 25.51 -27.73
CA TYR A 162 7.92 26.67 -27.65
C TYR A 162 8.67 26.71 -26.32
N GLY A 163 8.01 26.38 -25.19
CA GLY A 163 8.67 26.24 -23.89
C GLY A 163 9.75 25.16 -23.89
N ARG A 164 9.46 23.97 -24.43
CA ARG A 164 10.43 22.86 -24.52
C ARG A 164 11.65 23.21 -25.37
N GLN A 165 11.45 23.97 -26.44
CA GLN A 165 12.50 24.47 -27.30
C GLN A 165 13.20 25.74 -26.80
N LYS A 166 12.82 26.25 -25.61
CA LYS A 166 13.31 27.50 -25.02
C LYS A 166 13.09 28.73 -25.92
N LYS A 167 12.09 28.68 -26.81
CA LYS A 167 11.68 29.78 -27.69
C LYS A 167 10.68 30.67 -26.95
N TYR A 168 11.13 31.30 -25.86
CA TYR A 168 10.22 31.95 -24.90
C TYR A 168 9.42 33.13 -25.46
N ASP A 169 9.98 33.90 -26.40
CA ASP A 169 9.22 34.98 -27.05
C ASP A 169 8.02 34.44 -27.84
N LYS A 170 8.19 33.31 -28.54
CA LYS A 170 7.09 32.64 -29.25
C LYS A 170 6.11 31.96 -28.28
N MET A 171 6.61 31.48 -27.14
CA MET A 171 5.76 30.96 -26.07
C MET A 171 4.85 32.06 -25.51
N LEU A 172 5.38 33.26 -25.25
CA LEU A 172 4.61 34.42 -24.77
C LEU A 172 3.58 34.88 -25.81
N ASP A 173 3.96 34.90 -27.09
CA ASP A 173 3.03 35.18 -28.20
C ASP A 173 1.89 34.14 -28.25
N ALA A 174 2.21 32.85 -28.16
CA ALA A 174 1.19 31.79 -28.13
C ALA A 174 0.26 31.89 -26.90
N ILE A 175 0.79 32.27 -25.72
CA ILE A 175 -0.04 32.53 -24.53
C ILE A 175 -0.98 33.73 -24.78
N SER A 176 -0.49 34.77 -25.46
CA SER A 176 -1.31 35.96 -25.79
C SER A 176 -2.44 35.59 -26.77
N ARG A 177 -2.16 34.71 -27.75
CA ARG A 177 -3.19 34.17 -28.66
C ARG A 177 -4.28 33.40 -27.90
N LEU A 178 -3.91 32.57 -26.92
CA LEU A 178 -4.90 31.88 -26.07
C LEU A 178 -5.77 32.88 -25.28
N GLU A 179 -5.16 33.93 -24.74
CA GLU A 179 -5.87 34.97 -24.00
C GLU A 179 -6.85 35.75 -24.88
N GLU A 180 -6.50 36.00 -26.14
CA GLU A 180 -7.42 36.61 -27.12
C GLU A 180 -8.64 35.72 -27.42
N MET A 181 -8.48 34.40 -27.35
CA MET A 181 -9.53 33.41 -27.66
C MET A 181 -10.43 33.12 -26.47
N ASP A 182 -9.82 32.82 -25.32
CA ASP A 182 -10.50 32.32 -24.13
C ASP A 182 -10.79 33.44 -23.10
N GLY A 183 -10.17 34.60 -23.28
CA GLY A 183 -10.16 35.70 -22.32
C GLY A 183 -9.03 35.61 -21.30
N GLU A 184 -8.85 36.68 -20.54
CA GLU A 184 -7.90 36.71 -19.42
C GLU A 184 -8.27 35.67 -18.36
N SER A 185 -7.27 34.92 -17.90
CA SER A 185 -7.42 33.98 -16.79
C SER A 185 -6.17 33.90 -15.93
N ASP A 186 -6.35 33.52 -14.66
CA ASP A 186 -5.27 33.37 -13.69
C ASP A 186 -4.25 32.33 -14.17
N GLN A 187 -4.73 31.26 -14.81
CA GLN A 187 -3.88 30.20 -15.35
C GLN A 187 -2.96 30.73 -16.47
N LEU A 188 -3.49 31.52 -17.41
CA LEU A 188 -2.69 32.12 -18.48
C LEU A 188 -1.70 33.16 -17.93
N SER A 189 -2.11 33.93 -16.93
CA SER A 189 -1.21 34.88 -16.22
C SER A 189 -0.04 34.16 -15.55
N LEU A 190 -0.29 33.02 -14.89
CA LEU A 190 0.76 32.20 -14.28
C LEU A 190 1.67 31.54 -15.33
N MET A 191 1.12 31.08 -16.46
CA MET A 191 1.92 30.59 -17.58
C MET A 191 2.83 31.68 -18.15
N ARG A 192 2.31 32.91 -18.31
CA ARG A 192 3.06 34.08 -18.77
C ARG A 192 4.18 34.45 -17.81
N MET A 193 3.88 34.49 -16.51
CA MET A 193 4.89 34.73 -15.46
C MET A 193 6.01 33.68 -15.51
N ASN A 194 5.66 32.39 -15.61
CA ASN A 194 6.64 31.32 -15.73
C ASN A 194 7.47 31.42 -17.02
N ALA A 195 6.86 31.81 -18.15
CA ALA A 195 7.57 32.01 -19.40
C ALA A 195 8.59 33.15 -19.30
N TYR A 196 8.25 34.25 -18.63
CA TYR A 196 9.20 35.33 -18.32
C TYR A 196 10.34 34.88 -17.40
N GLU A 197 10.04 34.10 -16.35
CA GLU A 197 11.08 33.51 -15.48
C GLU A 197 12.04 32.62 -16.26
N MET A 198 11.53 31.71 -17.10
CA MET A 198 12.35 30.82 -17.93
C MET A 198 13.20 31.58 -18.95
N LYS A 199 12.71 32.74 -19.43
CA LYS A 199 13.44 33.68 -20.29
C LYS A 199 14.54 34.45 -19.54
N GLY A 200 14.48 34.52 -18.22
CA GLY A 200 15.34 35.37 -17.40
C GLY A 200 14.89 36.83 -17.32
N ASP A 201 13.66 37.12 -17.73
CA ASP A 201 13.06 38.46 -17.65
C ASP A 201 12.31 38.61 -16.32
N ALA A 202 13.09 38.84 -15.26
CA ALA A 202 12.54 39.01 -13.91
C ALA A 202 11.57 40.19 -13.79
N LYS A 203 11.70 41.21 -14.66
CA LYS A 203 10.78 42.36 -14.66
C LYS A 203 9.42 41.94 -15.22
N GLY A 204 9.38 41.28 -16.38
CA GLY A 204 8.15 40.78 -16.97
C GLY A 204 7.41 39.80 -16.05
N ALA A 205 8.15 38.92 -15.37
CA ALA A 205 7.58 37.98 -14.40
C ALA A 205 6.96 38.72 -13.20
N TYR A 206 7.68 39.69 -12.63
CA TYR A 206 7.19 40.52 -11.53
C TYR A 206 5.94 41.31 -11.91
N ASP A 207 5.97 42.02 -13.05
CA ASP A 207 4.86 42.87 -13.48
C ASP A 207 3.60 42.03 -13.74
N THR A 208 3.76 40.83 -14.32
CA THR A 208 2.65 39.87 -14.53
C THR A 208 2.07 39.37 -13.20
N LEU A 209 2.92 38.92 -12.26
CA LEU A 209 2.46 38.40 -10.97
C LEU A 209 1.85 39.49 -10.10
N LYS A 210 2.36 40.72 -10.20
CA LYS A 210 1.80 41.89 -9.53
C LYS A 210 0.43 42.25 -10.08
N ALA A 211 0.26 42.31 -11.40
CA ALA A 211 -1.05 42.54 -12.01
C ALA A 211 -2.08 41.47 -11.59
N LEU A 212 -1.65 40.21 -11.49
CA LEU A 212 -2.49 39.12 -10.99
C LEU A 212 -2.90 39.32 -9.52
N ALA A 213 -1.97 39.75 -8.67
CA ALA A 213 -2.27 40.05 -7.26
C ALA A 213 -3.15 41.31 -7.09
N ASP A 214 -2.96 42.33 -7.92
CA ASP A 214 -3.71 43.59 -7.88
C ASP A 214 -5.15 43.42 -8.41
N SER A 215 -5.36 42.53 -9.40
CA SER A 215 -6.70 42.17 -9.91
C SER A 215 -7.52 41.31 -8.94
N HIS A 216 -6.85 40.64 -7.99
CA HIS A 216 -7.48 39.80 -6.97
C HIS A 216 -7.27 40.35 -5.54
N PRO A 217 -7.77 41.55 -5.22
CA PRO A 217 -7.46 42.21 -3.94
C PRO A 217 -7.98 41.44 -2.71
N ASN A 218 -8.96 40.57 -2.89
CA ASN A 218 -9.57 39.76 -1.83
C ASN A 218 -8.99 38.34 -1.73
N ASP A 219 -8.11 37.93 -2.65
CA ASP A 219 -7.43 36.63 -2.56
C ASP A 219 -5.99 36.86 -2.04
N PRO A 220 -5.69 36.50 -0.78
CA PRO A 220 -4.35 36.66 -0.24
C PRO A 220 -3.32 35.75 -0.94
N ASN A 221 -3.73 34.66 -1.58
CA ASN A 221 -2.80 33.67 -2.15
C ASN A 221 -1.92 34.29 -3.24
N PHE A 222 -2.49 35.06 -4.17
CA PHE A 222 -1.71 35.72 -5.22
C PHE A 222 -0.74 36.77 -4.67
N LYS A 223 -1.14 37.48 -3.61
CA LYS A 223 -0.22 38.39 -2.89
C LYS A 223 0.92 37.60 -2.26
N LEU A 224 0.63 36.50 -1.57
CA LEU A 224 1.67 35.66 -0.97
C LEU A 224 2.60 35.04 -2.02
N MET A 225 2.08 34.65 -3.19
CA MET A 225 2.90 34.22 -4.33
C MET A 225 3.86 35.32 -4.79
N LEU A 226 3.37 36.56 -4.93
CA LEU A 226 4.23 37.72 -5.24
C LEU A 226 5.31 37.94 -4.18
N GLY A 227 4.93 37.85 -2.89
CA GLY A 227 5.89 37.93 -1.79
C GLY A 227 6.96 36.83 -1.85
N ASN A 228 6.57 35.59 -2.12
CA ASN A 228 7.50 34.46 -2.25
C ASN A 228 8.44 34.62 -3.43
N TRP A 229 7.93 35.10 -4.57
CA TRP A 229 8.76 35.44 -5.73
C TRP A 229 9.78 36.53 -5.37
N LEU A 230 9.35 37.60 -4.68
CA LEU A 230 10.24 38.67 -4.20
C LEU A 230 11.34 38.15 -3.26
N MET A 231 11.01 37.20 -2.38
CA MET A 231 11.98 36.55 -1.51
C MET A 231 13.08 35.82 -2.29
N GLN A 232 12.71 35.06 -3.32
CA GLN A 232 13.64 34.33 -4.17
C GLN A 232 14.56 35.27 -4.95
N HIS A 233 14.04 36.42 -5.36
CA HIS A 233 14.76 37.46 -6.10
C HIS A 233 15.45 38.50 -5.19
N LYS A 234 15.73 38.16 -3.92
CA LYS A 234 16.45 38.98 -2.93
C LYS A 234 15.80 40.33 -2.60
N ARG A 235 14.52 40.53 -2.95
CA ARG A 235 13.71 41.72 -2.64
C ARG A 235 12.97 41.52 -1.31
N GLN A 236 13.74 41.18 -0.27
CA GLN A 236 13.21 40.70 1.01
C GLN A 236 12.32 41.73 1.73
N GLN A 237 12.66 43.02 1.68
CA GLN A 237 11.88 44.06 2.37
C GLN A 237 10.49 44.27 1.74
N GLU A 238 10.39 44.14 0.42
CA GLU A 238 9.10 44.23 -0.28
C GLU A 238 8.22 43.02 0.04
N ALA A 239 8.82 41.82 0.07
CA ALA A 239 8.13 40.61 0.50
C ALA A 239 7.58 40.73 1.92
N TYR A 240 8.37 41.25 2.86
CA TYR A 240 7.92 41.53 4.23
C TYR A 240 6.70 42.47 4.25
N GLY A 241 6.72 43.52 3.44
CA GLY A 241 5.59 44.45 3.29
C GLY A 241 4.30 43.74 2.85
N ILE A 242 4.41 42.81 1.91
CA ILE A 242 3.27 42.00 1.44
C ILE A 242 2.78 41.06 2.54
N TYR A 243 3.65 40.25 3.13
CA TYR A 243 3.26 39.26 4.14
C TYR A 243 2.63 39.93 5.37
N SER A 244 3.25 41.01 5.85
CA SER A 244 2.72 41.79 6.97
C SER A 244 1.42 42.51 6.60
N GLY A 245 1.24 42.94 5.35
CA GLY A 245 -0.01 43.48 4.83
C GLY A 245 -1.16 42.47 4.90
N VAL A 246 -0.93 41.24 4.44
CA VAL A 246 -1.93 40.15 4.53
C VAL A 246 -2.28 39.85 5.98
N LEU A 247 -1.30 39.78 6.89
CA LEU A 247 -1.57 39.50 8.31
C LEU A 247 -2.22 40.65 9.08
N LYS A 248 -2.19 41.88 8.56
CA LYS A 248 -2.95 42.99 9.15
C LYS A 248 -4.45 42.83 8.92
N SER A 249 -4.85 42.32 7.75
CA SER A 249 -6.26 42.04 7.43
C SER A 249 -6.70 40.67 7.93
N GLU A 250 -5.83 39.67 7.86
CA GLU A 250 -6.10 38.28 8.23
C GLU A 250 -5.04 37.75 9.22
N PRO A 251 -5.12 38.09 10.51
CA PRO A 251 -4.10 37.74 11.50
C PRO A 251 -3.82 36.24 11.64
N ASP A 252 -4.84 35.40 11.36
CA ASP A 252 -4.78 33.95 11.48
C ASP A 252 -4.52 33.22 10.15
N ASN A 253 -4.18 33.95 9.07
CA ASN A 253 -3.86 33.34 7.78
C ASN A 253 -2.57 32.51 7.90
N ALA A 254 -2.72 31.19 7.99
CA ALA A 254 -1.62 30.25 8.21
C ALA A 254 -0.56 30.31 7.10
N MET A 255 -0.96 30.57 5.85
CA MET A 255 -0.01 30.66 4.73
C MET A 255 0.86 31.92 4.87
N ALA A 256 0.26 33.06 5.20
CA ALA A 256 0.98 34.31 5.43
C ALA A 256 1.90 34.24 6.67
N GLN A 257 1.45 33.58 7.75
CA GLN A 257 2.29 33.28 8.91
C GLN A 257 3.48 32.38 8.53
N SER A 258 3.27 31.38 7.67
CA SER A 258 4.36 30.52 7.17
C SER A 258 5.36 31.31 6.33
N CYS A 259 4.89 32.18 5.44
CA CYS A 259 5.74 33.07 4.65
C CYS A 259 6.59 34.01 5.54
N LEU A 260 6.01 34.58 6.61
CA LEU A 260 6.79 35.37 7.57
C LEU A 260 7.79 34.54 8.37
N TYR A 261 7.43 33.30 8.73
CA TYR A 261 8.37 32.37 9.35
C TYR A 261 9.61 32.15 8.46
N ASP A 262 9.39 31.88 7.17
CA ASP A 262 10.47 31.69 6.20
C ASP A 262 11.29 32.97 5.98
N TYR A 263 10.63 34.14 5.93
CA TYR A 263 11.30 35.44 5.89
C TYR A 263 12.24 35.64 7.09
N TYR A 264 11.76 35.38 8.31
CA TYR A 264 12.56 35.57 9.51
C TYR A 264 13.73 34.59 9.60
N ASN A 265 13.55 33.34 9.15
CA ASN A 265 14.66 32.40 9.02
C ASN A 265 15.69 32.85 7.97
N GLY A 266 15.24 33.25 6.79
CA GLY A 266 16.09 33.71 5.69
C GLY A 266 16.87 35.00 6.00
N THR A 267 16.36 35.82 6.92
CA THR A 267 17.02 37.05 7.39
C THR A 267 17.77 36.90 8.72
N GLY A 268 17.81 35.69 9.29
CA GLY A 268 18.53 35.39 10.54
C GLY A 268 17.84 35.86 11.82
N GLN A 269 16.58 36.30 11.76
CA GLN A 269 15.79 36.80 12.89
C GLN A 269 15.14 35.65 13.68
N LYS A 270 15.98 34.80 14.30
CA LYS A 270 15.56 33.53 14.95
C LYS A 270 14.44 33.69 15.98
N SER A 271 14.45 34.77 16.77
CA SER A 271 13.42 35.01 17.80
C SER A 271 12.04 35.19 17.17
N LEU A 272 11.94 36.00 16.12
CA LEU A 272 10.68 36.26 15.41
C LEU A 272 10.21 35.03 14.62
N ALA A 273 11.13 34.25 14.04
CA ALA A 273 10.79 32.97 13.44
C ALA A 273 10.17 32.01 14.46
N THR A 274 10.76 31.93 15.67
CA THR A 274 10.21 31.10 16.76
C THR A 274 8.82 31.57 17.19
N GLU A 275 8.59 32.88 17.25
CA GLU A 275 7.27 33.44 17.53
C GLU A 275 6.23 33.04 16.47
N MET A 276 6.56 33.16 15.17
CA MET A 276 5.66 32.75 14.09
C MET A 276 5.38 31.25 14.11
N MET A 277 6.40 30.42 14.34
CA MET A 277 6.22 28.98 14.50
C MET A 277 5.25 28.65 15.65
N ASN A 278 5.37 29.34 16.79
CA ASN A 278 4.46 29.13 17.91
C ASN A 278 3.03 29.55 17.57
N ARG A 279 2.83 30.65 16.83
CA ARG A 279 1.49 31.06 16.36
C ARG A 279 0.87 30.00 15.46
N LEU A 280 1.65 29.43 14.54
CA LEU A 280 1.20 28.35 13.68
C LEU A 280 0.85 27.09 14.48
N LEU A 281 1.74 26.64 15.36
CA LEU A 281 1.53 25.43 16.14
C LEU A 281 0.30 25.52 17.07
N PHE A 282 0.14 26.65 17.76
CA PHE A 282 -0.88 26.82 18.79
C PHE A 282 -2.11 27.61 18.33
N GLY A 283 -2.14 28.05 17.07
CA GLY A 283 -3.29 28.70 16.45
C GLY A 283 -4.48 27.76 16.36
N ARG A 284 -5.66 28.26 16.71
CA ARG A 284 -6.92 27.49 16.67
C ARG A 284 -7.37 27.21 15.24
N GLU A 285 -7.23 28.21 14.37
CA GLU A 285 -7.61 28.13 12.96
C GLU A 285 -6.51 27.54 12.07
N THR A 286 -5.33 27.21 12.63
CA THR A 286 -4.26 26.61 11.82
C THR A 286 -4.72 25.24 11.28
N PRO A 287 -4.63 24.99 9.97
CA PRO A 287 -4.88 23.68 9.40
C PRO A 287 -4.03 22.59 10.06
N GLN A 288 -4.59 21.39 10.23
CA GLN A 288 -3.89 20.26 10.85
C GLN A 288 -2.57 19.94 10.12
N GLU A 289 -2.59 19.93 8.79
CA GLU A 289 -1.42 19.64 7.97
C GLU A 289 -0.26 20.61 8.25
N THR A 290 -0.54 21.92 8.25
CA THR A 290 0.44 22.96 8.58
C THR A 290 0.98 22.78 10.00
N ARG A 291 0.12 22.53 10.99
CA ARG A 291 0.54 22.29 12.38
C ARG A 291 1.47 21.08 12.48
N VAL A 292 1.13 19.98 11.81
CA VAL A 292 1.92 18.75 11.81
C VAL A 292 3.27 18.95 11.10
N GLN A 293 3.29 19.69 9.99
CA GLN A 293 4.52 20.05 9.29
C GLN A 293 5.48 20.82 10.20
N PHE A 294 5.00 21.87 10.86
CA PHE A 294 5.81 22.66 11.78
C PHE A 294 6.24 21.87 13.02
N LEU A 295 5.40 20.96 13.53
CA LEU A 295 5.77 20.07 14.62
C LEU A 295 6.93 19.15 14.23
N ARG A 296 6.86 18.54 13.03
CA ARG A 296 7.94 17.69 12.50
C ARG A 296 9.23 18.49 12.32
N ASN A 297 9.14 19.70 11.77
CA ASN A 297 10.30 20.59 11.61
C ASN A 297 10.93 20.93 12.96
N ALA A 298 10.12 21.25 13.98
CA ALA A 298 10.62 21.54 15.33
C ALA A 298 11.31 20.32 15.96
N ILE A 299 10.75 19.11 15.81
CA ILE A 299 11.37 17.86 16.28
C ILE A 299 12.69 17.62 15.55
N GLN A 300 12.70 17.71 14.22
CA GLN A 300 13.89 17.49 13.41
C GLN A 300 15.02 18.47 13.77
N GLN A 301 14.68 19.75 13.94
CA GLN A 301 15.66 20.77 14.31
C GLN A 301 16.22 20.52 15.71
N ASN A 302 15.38 20.17 16.69
CA ASN A 302 15.84 19.81 18.03
C ASN A 302 16.82 18.64 18.01
N GLU A 303 16.51 17.58 17.26
CA GLU A 303 17.41 16.41 17.13
C GLU A 303 18.71 16.77 16.40
N LYS A 304 18.65 17.60 15.35
CA LYS A 304 19.83 18.07 14.62
C LYS A 304 20.76 18.91 15.49
N ASP A 305 20.20 19.73 16.36
CA ASP A 305 20.96 20.60 17.26
C ASP A 305 21.49 19.84 18.50
N GLY A 306 21.25 18.53 18.61
CA GLY A 306 21.63 17.73 19.78
C GLY A 306 20.83 18.09 21.03
N GLY A 307 19.64 18.67 20.86
CA GLY A 307 18.75 19.09 21.94
C GLY A 307 18.20 17.92 22.74
N ASP A 308 17.94 18.16 24.02
CA ASP A 308 17.29 17.19 24.89
C ASP A 308 15.81 16.98 24.50
N SER A 309 15.29 15.80 24.79
CA SER A 309 13.91 15.42 24.50
C SER A 309 12.89 16.21 25.33
N THR A 310 13.31 16.90 26.40
CA THR A 310 12.44 17.74 27.23
C THR A 310 11.74 18.84 26.45
N ALA A 311 12.41 19.48 25.49
CA ALA A 311 11.82 20.51 24.64
C ALA A 311 10.67 19.94 23.76
N VAL A 312 10.88 18.75 23.18
CA VAL A 312 9.89 18.06 22.35
C VAL A 312 8.72 17.54 23.19
N VAL A 313 8.99 17.00 24.39
CA VAL A 313 7.95 16.56 25.34
C VAL A 313 7.04 17.73 25.72
N GLU A 314 7.64 18.88 26.03
CA GLU A 314 6.92 20.10 26.38
C GLU A 314 6.10 20.63 25.19
N LEU A 315 6.63 20.50 23.97
CA LEU A 315 5.93 20.85 22.74
C LEU A 315 4.67 19.99 22.55
N PHE A 316 4.78 18.66 22.69
CA PHE A 316 3.63 17.76 22.63
C PHE A 316 2.60 18.10 23.72
N ARG A 317 3.05 18.40 24.95
CA ARG A 317 2.16 18.76 26.07
C ARG A 317 1.36 20.01 25.75
N LYS A 318 2.01 21.09 25.30
CA LYS A 318 1.33 22.34 24.90
C LYS A 318 0.38 22.12 23.74
N LEU A 319 0.82 21.38 22.72
CA LEU A 319 0.03 21.16 21.52
C LEU A 319 -1.24 20.36 21.81
N LEU A 320 -1.12 19.25 22.54
CA LEU A 320 -2.28 18.43 22.95
C LEU A 320 -3.20 19.13 23.96
N ALA A 321 -2.76 20.22 24.61
CA ALA A 321 -3.65 21.07 25.39
C ALA A 321 -4.56 21.94 24.50
N VAL A 322 -4.08 22.33 23.30
CA VAL A 322 -4.84 23.11 22.32
C VAL A 322 -5.67 22.20 21.42
N VAL A 323 -5.11 21.08 20.97
CA VAL A 323 -5.74 20.12 20.05
C VAL A 323 -5.82 18.71 20.67
N PRO A 324 -6.61 18.51 21.74
CA PRO A 324 -6.61 17.26 22.51
C PRO A 324 -7.09 16.02 21.75
N ARG A 325 -7.77 16.21 20.62
CA ARG A 325 -8.31 15.13 19.77
C ARG A 325 -7.54 14.95 18.45
N ASP A 326 -6.42 15.65 18.27
CA ASP A 326 -5.61 15.51 17.06
C ASP A 326 -4.85 14.17 17.09
N THR A 327 -5.34 13.23 16.29
CA THR A 327 -4.82 11.86 16.20
C THR A 327 -3.39 11.84 15.66
N THR A 328 -3.06 12.70 14.70
CA THR A 328 -1.74 12.76 14.08
C THR A 328 -0.70 13.25 15.07
N VAL A 329 -1.04 14.24 15.91
CA VAL A 329 -0.16 14.70 17.00
C VAL A 329 0.03 13.60 18.05
N ALA A 330 -1.04 12.90 18.44
CA ALA A 330 -0.96 11.78 19.38
C ALA A 330 -0.08 10.62 18.84
N GLN A 331 -0.21 10.31 17.56
CA GLN A 331 0.60 9.30 16.88
C GLN A 331 2.07 9.70 16.83
N LEU A 332 2.37 10.96 16.50
CA LEU A 332 3.74 11.48 16.51
C LEU A 332 4.38 11.42 17.89
N LYS A 333 3.61 11.70 18.95
CA LYS A 333 4.08 11.58 20.34
C LYS A 333 4.45 10.14 20.67
N ALA A 334 3.57 9.18 20.38
CA ALA A 334 3.83 7.76 20.65
C ALA A 334 5.04 7.24 19.87
N ALA A 335 5.16 7.62 18.59
CA ALA A 335 6.30 7.28 17.75
C ALA A 335 7.61 7.89 18.28
N TYR A 336 7.60 9.18 18.66
CA TYR A 336 8.78 9.84 19.22
C TYR A 336 9.24 9.18 20.52
N TYR A 337 8.30 8.88 21.44
CA TYR A 337 8.62 8.23 22.71
C TYR A 337 9.21 6.83 22.51
N SER A 338 8.66 6.07 21.56
CA SER A 338 9.17 4.75 21.18
C SER A 338 10.57 4.84 20.59
N LEU A 339 10.80 5.76 19.64
CA LEU A 339 12.09 5.97 18.98
C LEU A 339 13.19 6.36 19.98
N LYS A 340 12.87 7.27 20.90
CA LYS A 340 13.80 7.75 21.93
C LYS A 340 13.90 6.80 23.13
N LYS A 341 13.23 5.64 23.08
CA LYS A 341 13.25 4.60 24.12
C LYS A 341 12.93 5.15 25.52
N PHE A 342 11.89 5.98 25.59
CA PHE A 342 11.38 6.46 26.87
C PHE A 342 11.00 5.29 27.79
N PRO A 343 10.89 5.52 29.12
CA PRO A 343 10.35 4.51 30.03
C PRO A 343 9.04 3.93 29.51
N LYS A 344 8.86 2.62 29.65
CA LYS A 344 7.71 1.88 29.11
C LYS A 344 6.36 2.53 29.48
N ASP A 345 6.19 2.94 30.73
CA ASP A 345 4.97 3.60 31.19
C ASP A 345 4.62 4.88 30.41
N SER A 346 5.63 5.64 29.98
CA SER A 346 5.44 6.84 29.16
C SER A 346 4.98 6.50 27.74
N ILE A 347 5.57 5.46 27.15
CA ILE A 347 5.19 4.94 25.83
C ILE A 347 3.76 4.40 25.90
N ASP A 348 3.45 3.59 26.91
CA ASP A 348 2.15 2.99 27.12
C ASP A 348 1.06 4.04 27.31
N ASN A 349 1.35 5.11 28.07
CA ASN A 349 0.42 6.22 28.25
C ASN A 349 0.11 6.90 26.90
N ALA A 350 1.14 7.13 26.07
CA ALA A 350 0.99 7.73 24.75
C ALA A 350 0.18 6.82 23.80
N LEU A 351 0.47 5.52 23.76
CA LEU A 351 -0.29 4.54 22.98
C LEU A 351 -1.73 4.39 23.47
N THR A 352 -1.96 4.41 24.78
CA THR A 352 -3.31 4.37 25.38
C THR A 352 -4.11 5.63 25.04
N GLN A 353 -3.46 6.81 25.01
CA GLN A 353 -4.09 8.02 24.49
C GLN A 353 -4.44 7.88 23.01
N LEU A 354 -3.53 7.34 22.19
CA LEU A 354 -3.74 7.14 20.76
C LEU A 354 -4.92 6.19 20.49
N ILE A 355 -5.00 5.03 21.14
CA ILE A 355 -6.10 4.06 20.95
C ILE A 355 -7.44 4.62 21.43
N ARG A 356 -7.45 5.52 22.44
CA ARG A 356 -8.69 6.21 22.82
C ARG A 356 -9.22 7.15 21.73
N LEU A 357 -8.33 7.71 20.90
CA LEU A 357 -8.70 8.57 19.77
C LEU A 357 -8.91 7.79 18.47
N GLN A 358 -8.18 6.69 18.28
CA GLN A 358 -8.25 5.76 17.15
C GLN A 358 -8.42 4.32 17.66
N PRO A 359 -9.64 3.91 18.03
CA PRO A 359 -9.88 2.58 18.59
C PRO A 359 -9.56 1.41 17.64
N ASP A 360 -9.48 1.67 16.35
CA ASP A 360 -9.11 0.78 15.25
C ASP A 360 -7.59 0.73 14.98
N ASN A 361 -6.78 1.47 15.73
CA ASN A 361 -5.32 1.45 15.60
C ASN A 361 -4.74 0.12 16.15
N ALA A 362 -4.73 -0.89 15.28
CA ALA A 362 -4.29 -2.25 15.62
C ALA A 362 -2.82 -2.30 16.01
N GLU A 363 -1.96 -1.49 15.38
CA GLU A 363 -0.52 -1.43 15.65
C GLU A 363 -0.24 -0.95 17.08
N ALA A 364 -0.84 0.17 17.49
CA ALA A 364 -0.68 0.70 18.84
C ALA A 364 -1.16 -0.31 19.90
N ARG A 365 -2.28 -1.00 19.63
CA ARG A 365 -2.84 -2.02 20.51
C ARG A 365 -1.92 -3.25 20.59
N ALA A 366 -1.37 -3.70 19.46
CA ALA A 366 -0.43 -4.81 19.42
C ALA A 366 0.87 -4.49 20.18
N GLN A 367 1.38 -3.27 20.08
CA GLN A 367 2.56 -2.84 20.83
C GLN A 367 2.32 -2.86 22.35
N LEU A 368 1.15 -2.40 22.81
CA LEU A 368 0.76 -2.52 24.23
C LEU A 368 0.64 -3.97 24.68
N ILE A 369 0.04 -4.85 23.86
CA ILE A 369 -0.06 -6.29 24.16
C ILE A 369 1.34 -6.90 24.30
N GLN A 370 2.25 -6.59 23.36
CA GLN A 370 3.62 -7.09 23.37
C GLN A 370 4.38 -6.66 24.63
N ASP A 371 4.16 -5.44 25.12
CA ASP A 371 4.78 -5.00 26.37
C ASP A 371 4.33 -5.88 27.57
N LYS A 372 3.03 -6.14 27.66
CA LYS A 372 2.44 -6.95 28.76
C LYS A 372 2.68 -8.45 28.63
N TRP A 373 3.07 -8.91 27.44
CA TRP A 373 3.46 -10.29 27.17
C TRP A 373 4.61 -10.75 28.06
N SER A 374 5.65 -9.93 28.16
CA SER A 374 6.86 -10.26 28.94
C SER A 374 6.59 -10.43 30.43
N SER A 375 5.65 -9.66 30.98
CA SER A 375 5.21 -9.77 32.37
C SER A 375 4.10 -10.80 32.58
N GLN A 376 3.64 -11.46 31.51
CA GLN A 376 2.52 -12.41 31.54
C GLN A 376 1.27 -11.83 32.23
N ASP A 377 1.00 -10.54 32.01
CA ASP A 377 -0.16 -9.86 32.62
C ASP A 377 -1.41 -10.16 31.80
N TRP A 378 -1.89 -11.40 31.91
CA TRP A 378 -3.00 -11.93 31.10
C TRP A 378 -4.29 -11.10 31.23
N LYS A 379 -4.51 -10.46 32.39
CA LYS A 379 -5.65 -9.54 32.58
C LYS A 379 -5.53 -8.32 31.68
N LYS A 380 -4.35 -7.68 31.61
CA LYS A 380 -4.16 -6.52 30.72
C LYS A 380 -4.12 -6.91 29.25
N ILE A 381 -3.54 -8.07 28.91
CA ILE A 381 -3.56 -8.56 27.53
C ILE A 381 -5.01 -8.76 27.07
N ALA A 382 -5.85 -9.44 27.86
CA ALA A 382 -7.27 -9.60 27.56
C ALA A 382 -7.99 -8.24 27.42
N ALA A 383 -7.76 -7.31 28.35
CA ALA A 383 -8.37 -5.97 28.30
C ALA A 383 -7.98 -5.16 27.05
N LEU A 384 -6.85 -5.47 26.42
CA LEU A 384 -6.39 -4.85 25.18
C LEU A 384 -6.91 -5.61 23.95
N SER A 385 -6.81 -6.94 23.94
CA SER A 385 -7.11 -7.79 22.79
C SER A 385 -8.62 -7.94 22.55
N GLU A 386 -9.45 -7.91 23.59
CA GLU A 386 -10.91 -8.03 23.46
C GLU A 386 -11.54 -6.87 22.68
N PRO A 387 -11.29 -5.58 23.03
CA PRO A 387 -11.67 -4.47 22.15
C PRO A 387 -11.00 -4.55 20.77
N GLY A 388 -9.80 -5.14 20.70
CA GLY A 388 -9.09 -5.46 19.45
C GLY A 388 -9.96 -6.19 18.44
N MET A 389 -10.58 -7.29 18.87
CA MET A 389 -11.48 -8.07 18.03
C MET A 389 -12.70 -7.27 17.53
N LEU A 390 -13.18 -6.31 18.32
CA LEU A 390 -14.35 -5.49 17.94
C LEU A 390 -13.99 -4.43 16.88
N TYR A 391 -12.86 -3.74 17.05
CA TYR A 391 -12.47 -2.66 16.14
C TYR A 391 -11.68 -3.15 14.92
N ASN A 392 -11.12 -4.36 14.97
CA ASN A 392 -10.33 -4.97 13.90
C ASN A 392 -10.70 -6.46 13.74
N PRO A 393 -11.93 -6.77 13.27
CA PRO A 393 -12.45 -8.15 13.25
C PRO A 393 -11.69 -9.09 12.30
N ASP A 394 -10.99 -8.56 11.31
CA ASP A 394 -10.14 -9.32 10.39
C ASP A 394 -8.72 -9.58 10.94
N PHE A 395 -8.35 -8.96 12.07
CA PHE A 395 -7.02 -9.10 12.66
C PHE A 395 -6.94 -10.28 13.64
N LEU A 396 -6.66 -11.47 13.09
CA LEU A 396 -6.51 -12.74 13.82
C LEU A 396 -5.67 -12.69 15.11
N PRO A 397 -4.55 -11.92 15.22
CA PRO A 397 -3.78 -11.86 16.45
C PRO A 397 -4.62 -11.48 17.68
N PHE A 398 -5.64 -10.64 17.56
CA PHE A 398 -6.47 -10.27 18.72
C PHE A 398 -7.33 -11.44 19.23
N TYR A 399 -7.76 -12.34 18.36
CA TYR A 399 -8.47 -13.57 18.76
C TYR A 399 -7.52 -14.54 19.45
N PHE A 400 -6.32 -14.73 18.90
CA PHE A 400 -5.26 -15.52 19.53
C PHE A 400 -4.92 -15.00 20.94
N PHE A 401 -4.62 -13.70 21.08
CA PHE A 401 -4.25 -13.11 22.36
C PHE A 401 -5.39 -13.15 23.38
N THR A 402 -6.64 -12.95 22.94
CA THR A 402 -7.81 -13.08 23.82
C THR A 402 -8.00 -14.51 24.29
N GLY A 403 -7.95 -15.47 23.36
CA GLY A 403 -8.07 -16.90 23.67
C GLY A 403 -7.02 -17.37 24.66
N LEU A 404 -5.75 -17.08 24.38
CA LEU A 404 -4.63 -17.45 25.24
C LEU A 404 -4.72 -16.81 26.62
N SER A 405 -5.03 -15.51 26.69
CA SER A 405 -5.14 -14.79 27.96
C SER A 405 -6.26 -15.36 28.83
N ARG A 406 -7.43 -15.64 28.23
CA ARG A 406 -8.56 -16.25 28.96
C ARG A 406 -8.26 -17.68 29.43
N TYR A 407 -7.54 -18.46 28.63
CA TYR A 407 -7.09 -19.80 29.02
C TYR A 407 -6.20 -19.75 30.28
N TYR A 408 -5.21 -18.84 30.32
CA TYR A 408 -4.39 -18.67 31.53
C TYR A 408 -5.16 -18.12 32.73
N LEU A 409 -6.22 -17.34 32.48
CA LEU A 409 -7.15 -16.86 33.50
C LEU A 409 -8.19 -17.92 33.93
N LYS A 410 -8.11 -19.14 33.40
CA LYS A 410 -9.03 -20.26 33.69
C LYS A 410 -10.48 -20.01 33.25
N ASP A 411 -10.66 -19.15 32.24
CA ASP A 411 -11.93 -18.95 31.54
C ASP A 411 -11.91 -19.71 30.21
N ASP A 412 -11.95 -21.04 30.28
CA ASP A 412 -11.94 -21.93 29.12
C ASP A 412 -13.08 -21.65 28.15
N LYS A 413 -14.27 -21.31 28.68
CA LYS A 413 -15.45 -21.00 27.86
C LYS A 413 -15.22 -19.72 27.06
N GLY A 414 -14.75 -18.65 27.72
CA GLY A 414 -14.47 -17.39 27.06
C GLY A 414 -13.27 -17.48 26.10
N ALA A 415 -12.29 -18.34 26.39
CA ALA A 415 -11.17 -18.62 25.50
C ALA A 415 -11.66 -19.31 24.21
N LEU A 416 -12.45 -20.38 24.33
CA LEU A 416 -13.01 -21.08 23.17
C LEU A 416 -13.95 -20.19 22.34
N ASP A 417 -14.75 -19.33 22.97
CA ASP A 417 -15.61 -18.37 22.26
C ASP A 417 -14.78 -17.42 21.39
N ALA A 418 -13.70 -16.85 21.93
CA ALA A 418 -12.80 -15.97 21.19
C ALA A 418 -12.09 -16.72 20.05
N LEU A 419 -11.52 -17.90 20.33
CA LEU A 419 -10.78 -18.68 19.33
C LEU A 419 -11.68 -19.13 18.18
N ARG A 420 -12.90 -19.63 18.48
CA ARG A 420 -13.89 -20.00 17.46
C ARG A 420 -14.29 -18.82 16.58
N LYS A 421 -14.54 -17.65 17.16
CA LYS A 421 -14.79 -16.43 16.35
C LYS A 421 -13.60 -16.10 15.46
N GLY A 422 -12.37 -16.25 15.96
CA GLY A 422 -11.17 -16.07 15.16
C GLY A 422 -11.12 -17.01 13.95
N THR A 423 -11.55 -18.26 14.12
CA THR A 423 -11.59 -19.22 13.00
C THR A 423 -12.53 -18.83 11.86
N GLU A 424 -13.57 -18.04 12.14
CA GLU A 424 -14.52 -17.57 11.11
C GLU A 424 -13.89 -16.56 10.14
N PHE A 425 -12.79 -15.92 10.54
CA PHE A 425 -12.07 -14.92 9.71
C PHE A 425 -10.85 -15.49 8.98
N ILE A 426 -10.56 -16.79 9.13
CA ILE A 426 -9.45 -17.44 8.43
C ILE A 426 -9.73 -17.46 6.92
N ASN A 427 -8.72 -17.03 6.15
CA ASN A 427 -8.72 -17.01 4.69
C ASN A 427 -7.30 -17.23 4.15
N ASP A 428 -7.14 -17.25 2.83
CA ASP A 428 -5.87 -17.57 2.16
C ASP A 428 -4.73 -16.57 2.46
N GLN A 429 -5.02 -15.38 3.00
CA GLN A 429 -4.03 -14.37 3.39
C GLN A 429 -3.66 -14.45 4.88
N SER A 430 -4.31 -15.33 5.65
CA SER A 430 -4.10 -15.47 7.08
C SER A 430 -2.69 -15.99 7.40
N ASN A 431 -2.09 -15.46 8.47
CA ASN A 431 -0.82 -15.97 8.96
C ASN A 431 -1.00 -17.38 9.53
N THR A 432 -0.51 -18.38 8.82
CA THR A 432 -0.70 -19.81 9.15
C THR A 432 -0.14 -20.19 10.52
N ALA A 433 0.92 -19.53 10.99
CA ALA A 433 1.47 -19.77 12.32
C ALA A 433 0.48 -19.36 13.41
N ILE A 434 -0.21 -18.22 13.24
CA ILE A 434 -1.23 -17.77 14.21
C ILE A 434 -2.46 -18.68 14.16
N VAL A 435 -2.85 -19.11 12.96
CA VAL A 435 -3.96 -20.06 12.80
C VAL A 435 -3.64 -21.38 13.48
N SER A 436 -2.43 -21.91 13.29
CA SER A 436 -1.93 -23.10 13.99
C SER A 436 -2.03 -22.94 15.51
N GLU A 437 -1.54 -21.82 16.06
CA GLU A 437 -1.60 -21.54 17.50
C GLU A 437 -3.03 -21.41 18.05
N ILE A 438 -3.97 -20.84 17.27
CA ILE A 438 -5.39 -20.81 17.65
C ILE A 438 -5.93 -22.23 17.85
N TYR A 439 -5.69 -23.12 16.88
CA TYR A 439 -6.14 -24.51 16.96
C TYR A 439 -5.39 -25.31 18.04
N SER A 440 -4.10 -25.02 18.25
CA SER A 440 -3.29 -25.61 19.34
C SER A 440 -3.96 -25.37 20.69
N ILE A 441 -4.28 -24.11 21.01
CA ILE A 441 -4.93 -23.75 22.28
C ILE A 441 -6.33 -24.36 22.39
N MET A 442 -7.11 -24.35 21.30
CA MET A 442 -8.42 -25.02 21.30
C MET A 442 -8.29 -26.51 21.64
N GLY A 443 -7.30 -27.20 21.07
CA GLY A 443 -7.01 -28.60 21.34
C GLY A 443 -6.65 -28.86 22.80
N GLU A 444 -5.81 -28.01 23.40
CA GLU A 444 -5.49 -28.07 24.83
C GLU A 444 -6.73 -27.91 25.72
N ILE A 445 -7.58 -26.92 25.43
CA ILE A 445 -8.79 -26.66 26.22
C ILE A 445 -9.78 -27.84 26.09
N TYR A 446 -10.03 -28.35 24.88
CA TYR A 446 -10.91 -29.49 24.69
C TYR A 446 -10.38 -30.74 25.40
N SER A 447 -9.07 -30.98 25.32
CA SER A 447 -8.44 -32.12 26.00
C SER A 447 -8.60 -32.02 27.53
N ALA A 448 -8.32 -30.85 28.10
CA ALA A 448 -8.50 -30.60 29.53
C ALA A 448 -9.95 -30.80 30.00
N ASN A 449 -10.93 -30.52 29.14
CA ASN A 449 -12.35 -30.70 29.39
C ASN A 449 -12.89 -32.09 29.02
N GLY A 450 -12.02 -33.05 28.64
CA GLY A 450 -12.41 -34.41 28.28
C GLY A 450 -13.13 -34.54 26.93
N MET A 451 -13.16 -33.48 26.12
CA MET A 451 -13.79 -33.42 24.80
C MET A 451 -12.83 -33.97 23.73
N LYS A 452 -12.56 -35.28 23.80
CA LYS A 452 -11.51 -35.94 23.01
C LYS A 452 -11.66 -35.77 21.50
N LYS A 453 -12.88 -35.88 20.99
CA LYS A 453 -13.15 -35.78 19.55
C LYS A 453 -12.80 -34.39 19.02
N GLU A 454 -13.22 -33.37 19.75
CA GLU A 454 -12.97 -31.97 19.44
C GLU A 454 -11.48 -31.62 19.60
N ALA A 455 -10.81 -32.17 20.62
CA ALA A 455 -9.38 -32.00 20.82
C ALA A 455 -8.57 -32.52 19.63
N TYR A 456 -8.84 -33.75 19.17
CA TYR A 456 -8.13 -34.34 18.04
C TYR A 456 -8.40 -33.61 16.72
N ALA A 457 -9.65 -33.19 16.49
CA ALA A 457 -9.98 -32.37 15.32
C ALA A 457 -9.24 -31.02 15.34
N ALA A 458 -9.10 -30.39 16.50
CA ALA A 458 -8.32 -29.16 16.65
C ALA A 458 -6.82 -29.41 16.43
N TYR A 459 -6.25 -30.50 16.95
CA TYR A 459 -4.85 -30.85 16.68
C TYR A 459 -4.58 -31.18 15.21
N ASP A 460 -5.46 -31.92 14.54
CA ASP A 460 -5.35 -32.16 13.10
C ASP A 460 -5.40 -30.84 12.31
N SER A 461 -6.29 -29.91 12.70
CA SER A 461 -6.36 -28.58 12.08
C SER A 461 -5.09 -27.77 12.33
N CYS A 462 -4.57 -27.75 13.56
CA CYS A 462 -3.29 -27.10 13.91
C CYS A 462 -2.15 -27.59 13.00
N LEU A 463 -2.01 -28.91 12.86
CA LEU A 463 -0.95 -29.53 12.07
C LEU A 463 -1.15 -29.41 10.56
N GLN A 464 -2.37 -29.11 10.10
CA GLN A 464 -2.62 -28.74 8.70
C GLN A 464 -2.00 -27.38 8.36
N TYR A 465 -2.09 -26.40 9.27
CA TYR A 465 -1.55 -25.05 9.05
C TYR A 465 -0.06 -24.93 9.40
N ASP A 466 0.40 -25.64 10.43
CA ASP A 466 1.82 -25.79 10.74
C ASP A 466 2.15 -27.25 11.13
N PRO A 467 2.65 -28.05 10.17
CA PRO A 467 3.07 -29.42 10.42
C PRO A 467 4.23 -29.54 11.41
N ASN A 468 4.91 -28.44 11.76
CA ASN A 468 6.06 -28.40 12.65
C ASN A 468 5.74 -27.78 14.02
N ASN A 469 4.46 -27.58 14.37
CA ASN A 469 4.08 -27.16 15.72
C ASN A 469 4.45 -28.26 16.74
N LEU A 470 5.65 -28.16 17.31
CA LEU A 470 6.25 -29.21 18.15
C LEU A 470 5.43 -29.47 19.42
N GLY A 471 4.87 -28.41 20.01
CA GLY A 471 4.00 -28.51 21.18
C GLY A 471 2.75 -29.33 20.88
N THR A 472 2.06 -29.02 19.78
CA THR A 472 0.88 -29.80 19.34
C THR A 472 1.24 -31.23 18.96
N LEU A 473 2.33 -31.45 18.21
CA LEU A 473 2.79 -32.80 17.85
C LEU A 473 3.02 -33.65 19.10
N ASN A 474 3.67 -33.09 20.12
CA ASN A 474 3.93 -33.79 21.37
C ASN A 474 2.63 -34.07 22.14
N ASN A 475 1.80 -33.05 22.35
CA ASN A 475 0.56 -33.17 23.10
C ASN A 475 -0.39 -34.18 22.44
N TYR A 476 -0.56 -34.09 21.11
CA TYR A 476 -1.41 -35.01 20.37
C TYR A 476 -0.87 -36.44 20.41
N ALA A 477 0.43 -36.65 20.22
CA ALA A 477 1.04 -37.96 20.33
C ALA A 477 0.87 -38.57 21.74
N TYR A 478 1.05 -37.76 22.78
CA TYR A 478 0.82 -38.17 24.16
C TYR A 478 -0.63 -38.63 24.37
N PHE A 479 -1.63 -37.84 23.96
CA PHE A 479 -3.03 -38.21 24.15
C PHE A 479 -3.44 -39.46 23.37
N LEU A 480 -2.97 -39.63 22.13
CA LEU A 480 -3.16 -40.85 21.35
C LEU A 480 -2.58 -42.08 22.08
N SER A 481 -1.41 -41.93 22.69
CA SER A 481 -0.74 -43.02 23.41
C SER A 481 -1.43 -43.42 24.72
N VAL A 482 -1.97 -42.44 25.45
CA VAL A 482 -2.75 -42.67 26.67
C VAL A 482 -4.04 -43.41 26.34
N ASP A 483 -4.69 -43.04 25.24
CA ASP A 483 -5.94 -43.64 24.79
C ASP A 483 -5.74 -44.97 24.02
N GLY A 484 -4.49 -45.29 23.65
CA GLY A 484 -4.18 -46.49 22.87
C GLY A 484 -4.71 -46.43 21.43
N ILE A 485 -4.87 -45.22 20.88
CA ILE A 485 -5.40 -44.97 19.54
C ILE A 485 -4.24 -44.62 18.61
N ASP A 486 -4.14 -45.30 17.47
CA ASP A 486 -3.17 -45.01 16.40
C ASP A 486 -1.74 -44.74 16.92
N LEU A 487 -1.20 -45.72 17.65
CA LEU A 487 0.12 -45.63 18.26
C LEU A 487 1.24 -45.40 17.23
N GLU A 488 1.04 -45.83 15.98
CA GLU A 488 1.98 -45.57 14.88
C GLU A 488 1.99 -44.09 14.47
N LYS A 489 0.81 -43.43 14.39
CA LYS A 489 0.73 -41.98 14.18
C LYS A 489 1.37 -41.24 15.35
N ALA A 490 1.10 -41.66 16.59
CA ALA A 490 1.71 -41.09 17.79
C ALA A 490 3.24 -41.18 17.74
N GLU A 491 3.79 -42.35 17.38
CA GLU A 491 5.23 -42.56 17.24
C GLU A 491 5.83 -41.63 16.18
N LYS A 492 5.24 -41.55 14.98
CA LYS A 492 5.73 -40.68 13.90
C LYS A 492 5.79 -39.21 14.33
N MET A 493 4.73 -38.71 14.99
CA MET A 493 4.68 -37.34 15.49
C MET A 493 5.75 -37.11 16.57
N SER A 494 5.81 -37.98 17.57
CA SER A 494 6.76 -37.82 18.67
C SER A 494 8.22 -38.01 18.24
N ALA A 495 8.51 -38.90 17.28
CA ALA A 495 9.82 -39.06 16.65
C ALA A 495 10.31 -37.76 15.99
N LYS A 496 9.41 -37.04 15.32
CA LYS A 496 9.71 -35.72 14.72
C LYS A 496 10.08 -34.68 15.79
N VAL A 497 9.36 -34.70 16.91
CA VAL A 497 9.57 -33.77 18.03
C VAL A 497 10.94 -34.02 18.70
N ILE A 498 11.28 -35.26 19.02
CA ILE A 498 12.58 -35.58 19.65
C ILE A 498 13.76 -35.40 18.68
N ALA A 499 13.54 -35.48 17.37
CA ALA A 499 14.57 -35.16 16.39
C ALA A 499 14.87 -33.64 16.37
N ALA A 500 13.85 -32.80 16.56
CA ALA A 500 14.00 -31.35 16.65
C ALA A 500 14.61 -30.91 17.99
N GLU A 501 14.19 -31.51 19.10
CA GLU A 501 14.65 -31.17 20.45
C GLU A 501 15.11 -32.41 21.23
N PRO A 502 16.29 -32.98 20.93
CA PRO A 502 16.75 -34.27 21.44
C PRO A 502 17.11 -34.30 22.94
N LYS A 503 17.04 -33.15 23.62
CA LYS A 503 17.33 -33.01 25.05
C LYS A 503 16.13 -32.52 25.85
N ASN A 504 14.97 -32.34 25.22
CA ASN A 504 13.77 -31.90 25.92
C ASN A 504 13.13 -33.09 26.66
N ALA A 505 13.19 -33.07 28.00
CA ALA A 505 12.71 -34.17 28.83
C ALA A 505 11.21 -34.47 28.63
N THR A 506 10.36 -33.46 28.44
CA THR A 506 8.92 -33.66 28.22
C THR A 506 8.65 -34.45 26.94
N TYR A 507 9.41 -34.18 25.89
CA TYR A 507 9.26 -34.84 24.60
C TYR A 507 9.83 -36.26 24.60
N LEU A 508 10.97 -36.45 25.28
CA LEU A 508 11.56 -37.78 25.48
C LEU A 508 10.65 -38.68 26.33
N ASP A 509 9.99 -38.15 27.37
CA ASP A 509 9.03 -38.91 28.20
C ASP A 509 7.86 -39.42 27.34
N THR A 510 7.29 -38.51 26.55
CA THR A 510 6.17 -38.83 25.65
C THR A 510 6.55 -39.94 24.66
N TYR A 511 7.74 -39.86 24.06
CA TYR A 511 8.22 -40.89 23.14
C TYR A 511 8.48 -42.24 23.84
N ALA A 512 9.09 -42.21 25.04
CA ALA A 512 9.31 -43.41 25.84
C ALA A 512 7.98 -44.11 26.19
N TRP A 513 6.96 -43.34 26.54
CA TRP A 513 5.63 -43.85 26.84
C TRP A 513 4.95 -44.47 25.61
N ILE A 514 5.09 -43.86 24.43
CA ILE A 514 4.57 -44.44 23.18
C ILE A 514 5.24 -45.78 22.87
N LEU A 515 6.58 -45.87 22.97
CA LEU A 515 7.31 -47.11 22.74
C LEU A 515 6.90 -48.20 23.73
N TYR A 516 6.65 -47.83 24.99
CA TYR A 516 6.11 -48.74 26.00
C TYR A 516 4.73 -49.28 25.61
N LYS A 517 3.83 -48.40 25.15
CA LYS A 517 2.48 -48.79 24.67
C LYS A 517 2.52 -49.69 23.43
N LEU A 518 3.54 -49.54 22.59
CA LEU A 518 3.83 -50.42 21.46
C LEU A 518 4.48 -51.76 21.87
N GLY A 519 4.77 -51.98 23.15
CA GLY A 519 5.45 -53.18 23.66
C GLY A 519 6.97 -53.20 23.43
N ARG A 520 7.55 -52.11 22.89
CA ARG A 520 8.98 -51.93 22.61
C ARG A 520 9.73 -51.48 23.87
N ASN A 521 9.58 -52.26 24.94
CA ASN A 521 10.02 -51.89 26.30
C ASN A 521 11.53 -51.61 26.41
N ALA A 522 12.36 -52.34 25.65
CA ALA A 522 13.82 -52.14 25.66
C ALA A 522 14.21 -50.76 25.09
N GLU A 523 13.54 -50.34 24.03
CA GLU A 523 13.75 -49.01 23.42
C GLU A 523 13.15 -47.91 24.30
N ALA A 524 11.95 -48.14 24.85
CA ALA A 524 11.32 -47.23 25.81
C ALA A 524 12.26 -46.91 26.98
N LYS A 525 13.00 -47.91 27.47
CA LYS A 525 13.98 -47.72 28.53
C LYS A 525 15.11 -46.76 28.14
N VAL A 526 15.62 -46.83 26.91
CA VAL A 526 16.68 -45.91 26.45
C VAL A 526 16.22 -44.46 26.54
N TYR A 527 15.00 -44.17 26.09
CA TYR A 527 14.45 -42.82 26.09
C TYR A 527 14.02 -42.35 27.49
N ILE A 528 13.48 -43.22 28.34
CA ILE A 528 13.16 -42.83 29.73
C ILE A 528 14.43 -42.56 30.56
N ASP A 529 15.52 -43.30 30.32
CA ASP A 529 16.82 -43.02 30.96
C ASP A 529 17.36 -41.64 30.53
N GLN A 530 17.26 -41.31 29.25
CA GLN A 530 17.62 -39.99 28.72
C GLN A 530 16.73 -38.89 29.31
N THR A 531 15.43 -39.15 29.42
CA THR A 531 14.47 -38.25 30.04
C THR A 531 14.89 -37.92 31.47
N LEU A 532 15.15 -38.94 32.30
CA LEU A 532 15.58 -38.76 33.69
C LEU A 532 16.92 -38.02 33.79
N LYS A 533 17.82 -38.22 32.81
CA LYS A 533 19.10 -37.51 32.71
C LYS A 533 18.94 -36.02 32.40
N PHE A 534 18.02 -35.66 31.49
CA PHE A 534 17.80 -34.28 31.07
C PHE A 534 16.70 -33.54 31.85
N ALA A 535 15.97 -34.23 32.73
CA ALA A 535 14.92 -33.63 33.54
C ALA A 535 15.48 -32.54 34.48
N SER A 536 14.82 -31.38 34.46
CA SER A 536 14.98 -30.29 35.42
C SER A 536 14.00 -30.45 36.58
N ASP A 537 14.10 -29.62 37.61
CA ASP A 537 13.15 -29.64 38.72
C ASP A 537 11.71 -29.33 38.26
N SER A 538 11.55 -28.53 37.20
CA SER A 538 10.24 -28.22 36.62
C SER A 538 9.64 -29.35 35.77
N THR A 539 10.43 -30.29 35.27
CA THR A 539 9.95 -31.42 34.45
C THR A 539 9.89 -32.75 35.21
N ARG A 540 10.43 -32.79 36.44
CA ARG A 540 10.25 -33.92 37.36
C ARG A 540 8.82 -33.92 37.91
N SER A 541 7.96 -34.73 37.30
CA SER A 541 6.56 -34.93 37.73
C SER A 541 6.34 -36.32 38.30
N ASN A 542 5.23 -36.51 39.01
CA ASN A 542 4.80 -37.86 39.40
C ASN A 542 4.60 -38.76 38.17
N THR A 543 3.95 -38.26 37.11
CA THR A 543 3.71 -38.96 35.84
C THR A 543 4.99 -39.51 35.22
N LEU A 544 6.06 -38.70 35.15
CA LEU A 544 7.36 -39.15 34.62
C LEU A 544 7.88 -40.37 35.38
N TYR A 545 7.83 -40.32 36.72
CA TYR A 545 8.29 -41.44 37.54
C TYR A 545 7.34 -42.64 37.49
N GLU A 546 6.05 -42.44 37.26
CA GLU A 546 5.10 -43.52 37.00
C GLU A 546 5.40 -44.22 35.67
N HIS A 547 5.66 -43.47 34.60
CA HIS A 547 6.10 -44.02 33.31
C HIS A 547 7.40 -44.80 33.46
N ALA A 548 8.40 -44.24 34.16
CA ALA A 548 9.66 -44.93 34.44
C ALA A 548 9.43 -46.22 35.24
N ALA A 549 8.58 -46.21 36.25
CA ALA A 549 8.26 -47.41 37.02
C ALA A 549 7.63 -48.50 36.15
N ASP A 550 6.67 -48.15 35.29
CA ASP A 550 5.96 -49.10 34.45
C ASP A 550 6.85 -49.68 33.34
N ILE A 551 7.72 -48.87 32.74
CA ILE A 551 8.72 -49.31 31.76
C ILE A 551 9.72 -50.28 32.40
N TYR A 552 10.27 -49.95 33.57
CA TYR A 552 11.23 -50.80 34.26
C TYR A 552 10.58 -52.11 34.75
N ALA A 553 9.33 -52.06 35.22
CA ALA A 553 8.60 -53.26 35.63
C ALA A 553 8.34 -54.21 34.46
N ALA A 554 8.03 -53.69 33.26
CA ALA A 554 7.82 -54.51 32.07
C ALA A 554 9.10 -55.21 31.57
N LEU A 555 10.28 -54.70 31.96
CA LEU A 555 11.58 -55.35 31.72
C LEU A 555 12.02 -56.27 32.86
N GLY A 556 11.17 -56.49 33.87
CA GLY A 556 11.49 -57.31 35.04
C GLY A 556 12.42 -56.65 36.05
N ASN A 557 12.77 -55.36 35.87
CA ASN A 557 13.59 -54.62 36.83
C ASN A 557 12.70 -54.04 37.94
N TYR A 558 12.16 -54.93 38.76
CA TYR A 558 11.16 -54.62 39.78
C TYR A 558 11.70 -53.79 40.95
N GLU A 559 12.99 -53.89 41.26
CA GLU A 559 13.60 -53.08 42.33
C GLU A 559 13.65 -51.58 41.94
N ALA A 560 14.16 -51.28 40.75
CA ALA A 560 14.16 -49.92 40.23
C ALA A 560 12.73 -49.38 40.04
N ALA A 561 11.81 -50.22 39.55
CA ALA A 561 10.40 -49.85 39.40
C ALA A 561 9.76 -49.43 40.74
N ALA A 562 10.02 -50.18 41.82
CA ALA A 562 9.55 -49.81 43.16
C ALA A 562 10.13 -48.46 43.62
N SER A 563 11.42 -48.22 43.38
CA SER A 563 12.07 -46.94 43.70
C SER A 563 11.45 -45.76 42.95
N PHE A 564 11.12 -45.93 41.67
CA PHE A 564 10.45 -44.89 40.89
C PHE A 564 9.02 -44.62 41.38
N CYS A 565 8.24 -45.65 41.74
CA CYS A 565 6.95 -45.45 42.37
C CYS A 565 7.06 -44.65 43.69
N GLU A 566 8.08 -44.90 44.52
CA GLU A 566 8.30 -44.11 45.74
C GLU A 566 8.60 -42.64 45.46
N LYS A 567 9.36 -42.35 44.39
CA LYS A 567 9.59 -40.98 43.93
C LYS A 567 8.30 -40.33 43.43
N ALA A 568 7.47 -41.05 42.68
CA ALA A 568 6.17 -40.57 42.24
C ALA A 568 5.24 -40.21 43.42
N VAL A 569 5.20 -41.04 44.47
CA VAL A 569 4.44 -40.74 45.71
C VAL A 569 4.94 -39.47 46.38
N LYS A 570 6.25 -39.27 46.48
CA LYS A 570 6.84 -38.04 47.05
C LYS A 570 6.48 -36.77 46.26
N LEU A 571 6.16 -36.93 44.98
CA LEU A 571 5.72 -35.85 44.09
C LEU A 571 4.19 -35.78 43.94
N GLY A 572 3.46 -36.36 44.89
CA GLY A 572 2.01 -36.22 44.98
C GLY A 572 1.21 -37.13 44.04
N GLY A 573 1.82 -38.19 43.49
CA GLY A 573 1.06 -39.23 42.79
C GLY A 573 0.10 -39.98 43.71
N ASP A 574 -0.84 -40.75 43.16
CA ASP A 574 -1.84 -41.50 43.95
C ASP A 574 -1.16 -42.55 44.83
N ALA A 575 -0.97 -42.19 46.11
CA ALA A 575 -0.31 -43.04 47.09
C ALA A 575 -0.97 -44.42 47.21
N LYS A 576 -2.30 -44.51 47.12
CA LYS A 576 -3.01 -45.79 47.27
C LYS A 576 -2.77 -46.70 46.07
N ALA A 577 -2.75 -46.15 44.86
CA ALA A 577 -2.44 -46.92 43.65
C ALA A 577 -0.95 -47.32 43.60
N LEU A 578 -0.07 -46.38 43.90
CA LEU A 578 1.38 -46.58 43.82
C LEU A 578 1.91 -47.50 44.92
N GLU A 579 1.39 -47.45 46.15
CA GLU A 579 1.77 -48.38 47.21
C GLU A 579 1.43 -49.83 46.87
N LYS A 580 0.32 -50.06 46.16
CA LYS A 580 -0.03 -51.40 45.65
C LYS A 580 1.01 -51.88 44.63
N LYS A 581 1.41 -51.01 43.68
CA LYS A 581 2.49 -51.30 42.71
C LYS A 581 3.82 -51.60 43.43
N ILE A 582 4.20 -50.80 44.42
CA ILE A 582 5.44 -50.98 45.21
C ILE A 582 5.46 -52.36 45.89
N ARG A 583 4.37 -52.76 46.57
CA ARG A 583 4.29 -54.07 47.23
C ARG A 583 4.38 -55.22 46.23
N LEU A 584 3.71 -55.09 45.08
CA LEU A 584 3.76 -56.07 44.00
C LEU A 584 5.19 -56.22 43.44
N TYR A 585 5.84 -55.11 43.10
CA TYR A 585 7.19 -55.11 42.53
C TYR A 585 8.21 -55.67 43.52
N ARG A 586 8.18 -55.26 44.80
CA ARG A 586 9.05 -55.83 45.84
C ARG A 586 8.85 -57.33 46.07
N LYS A 587 7.63 -57.86 45.85
CA LYS A 587 7.37 -59.31 45.91
C LYS A 587 7.99 -60.03 44.71
N LYS A 588 7.99 -59.42 43.53
CA LYS A 588 8.58 -59.98 42.30
C LYS A 588 10.11 -59.83 42.22
N SER A 589 10.71 -58.95 43.02
CA SER A 589 12.16 -58.81 43.16
C SER A 589 12.82 -59.86 44.07
N LYS A 590 12.01 -60.61 44.84
CA LYS A 590 12.46 -61.74 45.67
C LYS A 590 12.28 -63.04 44.92
#